data_AF-A0A949MB92-F1
#
_entry.id   AF-A0A949MB92-F1
#
_cell.length_a   1.000
_cell.length_b   1.000
_cell.length_c   1.000
_cell.angle_alpha   90.00
_cell.angle_beta   90.00
_cell.angle_gamma   90.00
#
_symmetry.space_group_name_H-M   'P 1'
#
loop_
_entity.id
_entity.type
_entity.pdbx_description
1 polymer ?
#
loop_
_entity_poly.entity_id
_entity_poly.type
_entity_poly.pdbx_seq_one_letter_code
_entity_poly.pdbx_strand_id
1 'polypeptide(L)'
;MVSSGNDGSLSYQALRREKVVIQKSPLGLRRDDQDFERGLTLTRAGSVHRRRQKYQLFAGVQPEVNHLLNYRHLVFRNANGAPIEMDLAASDEGVAFRYRFPGTNRTVRIIRSEQTGFTLPTNARGWLQPFHAAGPYTPAYEDFYFHVAPDDPPPDSRAPAVGWAFPALFHVSEAATWVLLTESGTDGSYCACHLAPDSAGGVYRIAFPLADETTPGCTNRFGPDPRYSLPWTLPWRVIVMGKSAGDIALETLMTDLAPPSRIADTSWIKPGRASWAWWSHPDGPDTTNLFDEFTDLAAKMGWEYTLFDAG
;
A
#
# COMPACT_ATOMS: atom_id res chain seq x y z
N MET A 1 -1.50 18.22 -7.14
CA MET A 1 -0.47 19.24 -7.49
C MET A 1 0.82 18.88 -6.77
N VAL A 2 1.98 19.00 -7.41
CA VAL A 2 3.30 18.84 -6.78
C VAL A 2 3.98 20.21 -6.75
N SER A 3 4.54 20.58 -5.61
CA SER A 3 5.09 21.91 -5.34
C SER A 3 6.44 21.80 -4.63
N SER A 4 7.34 22.74 -4.91
CA SER A 4 8.65 22.86 -4.23
C SER A 4 8.61 23.99 -3.19
N GLY A 5 9.21 23.76 -2.03
CA GLY A 5 9.53 24.80 -1.05
C GLY A 5 10.79 25.59 -1.44
N ASN A 6 11.09 26.64 -0.68
CA ASN A 6 12.26 27.50 -0.89
C ASN A 6 13.59 26.75 -0.70
N ASP A 7 13.60 25.72 0.16
CA ASP A 7 14.75 24.86 0.41
C ASP A 7 14.83 23.67 -0.57
N GLY A 8 13.96 23.62 -1.59
CA GLY A 8 13.87 22.51 -2.53
C GLY A 8 13.25 21.23 -1.95
N SER A 9 12.58 21.30 -0.79
CA SER A 9 11.72 20.22 -0.32
C SER A 9 10.48 20.09 -1.20
N LEU A 10 10.05 18.85 -1.47
CA LEU A 10 8.85 18.60 -2.29
C LEU A 10 7.63 18.33 -1.42
N SER A 11 6.48 18.72 -1.94
CA SER A 11 5.18 18.43 -1.34
C SER A 11 4.13 18.23 -2.41
N TYR A 12 3.01 17.60 -2.05
CA TYR A 12 1.84 17.51 -2.92
C TYR A 12 0.54 17.82 -2.20
N GLN A 13 -0.49 18.07 -2.99
CA GLN A 13 -1.89 18.16 -2.57
C GLN A 13 -2.75 17.36 -3.54
N ALA A 14 -3.81 16.74 -3.05
CA ALA A 14 -4.80 16.05 -3.87
C ALA A 14 -6.19 16.64 -3.66
N LEU A 15 -6.87 16.90 -4.76
CA LEU A 15 -8.17 17.56 -4.79
C LEU A 15 -9.17 16.66 -5.51
N ARG A 16 -10.41 16.67 -5.04
CA ARG A 16 -11.55 16.06 -5.74
C ARG A 16 -12.62 17.11 -5.92
N ARG A 17 -13.02 17.35 -7.18
CA ARG A 17 -13.98 18.41 -7.55
C ARG A 17 -13.58 19.77 -6.93
N GLU A 18 -12.32 20.13 -7.13
CA GLU A 18 -11.71 21.39 -6.66
C GLU A 18 -11.64 21.58 -5.13
N LYS A 19 -12.09 20.61 -4.34
CA LYS A 19 -11.94 20.61 -2.89
C LYS A 19 -10.69 19.86 -2.49
N VAL A 20 -9.92 20.43 -1.55
CA VAL A 20 -8.74 19.79 -0.98
C VAL A 20 -9.18 18.59 -0.14
N VAL A 21 -8.65 17.42 -0.48
CA VAL A 21 -8.89 16.14 0.22
C VAL A 21 -7.65 15.76 1.01
N ILE A 22 -6.49 15.83 0.35
CA ILE A 22 -5.17 15.69 0.98
C ILE A 22 -4.53 17.06 1.00
N GLN A 23 -4.26 17.56 2.20
CA GLN A 23 -3.59 18.84 2.42
C GLN A 23 -2.12 18.76 1.99
N LYS A 24 -1.38 19.85 2.13
CA LYS A 24 0.02 19.91 1.70
C LYS A 24 0.81 18.84 2.47
N SER A 25 1.28 17.85 1.74
CA SER A 25 1.86 16.63 2.28
C SER A 25 3.30 16.46 1.82
N PRO A 26 4.23 16.05 2.69
CA PRO A 26 5.65 15.96 2.35
C PRO A 26 5.94 14.82 1.37
N LEU A 27 6.98 15.01 0.57
CA LEU A 27 7.58 14.03 -0.33
C LEU A 27 9.10 14.06 -0.10
N GLY A 28 9.77 12.93 -0.35
CA GLY A 28 11.23 12.85 -0.26
C GLY A 28 11.70 11.48 0.19
N LEU A 29 12.95 11.17 -0.15
CA LEU A 29 13.61 9.92 0.20
C LEU A 29 15.08 10.19 0.51
N ARG A 30 15.67 9.43 1.41
CA ARG A 30 17.12 9.36 1.57
C ARG A 30 17.64 8.01 1.10
N ARG A 31 18.59 8.04 0.17
CA ARG A 31 19.32 6.86 -0.28
C ARG A 31 20.70 6.87 0.36
N ASP A 32 21.32 5.70 0.52
CA ASP A 32 22.64 5.55 1.15
C ASP A 32 23.74 6.43 0.55
N ASP A 33 23.64 6.75 -0.74
CA ASP A 33 24.62 7.57 -1.46
C ASP A 33 24.13 8.99 -1.80
N GLN A 34 22.86 9.32 -1.62
CA GLN A 34 22.24 10.56 -2.10
C GLN A 34 21.06 11.02 -1.22
N ASP A 35 20.92 12.32 -1.05
CA ASP A 35 19.77 12.96 -0.39
C ASP A 35 18.78 13.48 -1.44
N PHE A 36 17.50 13.12 -1.31
CA PHE A 36 16.38 13.62 -2.12
C PHE A 36 15.23 14.15 -1.23
N GLU A 37 15.54 14.61 -0.02
CA GLU A 37 14.57 15.22 0.89
C GLU A 37 14.49 16.75 0.68
N ARG A 38 15.60 17.38 0.26
CA ARG A 38 15.73 18.83 0.04
C ARG A 38 16.63 19.16 -1.15
N GLY A 39 16.67 20.43 -1.53
CA GLY A 39 17.50 20.92 -2.63
C GLY A 39 17.12 20.34 -4.00
N LEU A 40 15.89 19.84 -4.15
CA LEU A 40 15.41 19.31 -5.42
C LEU A 40 14.98 20.43 -6.35
N THR A 41 15.49 20.39 -7.58
CA THR A 41 15.10 21.28 -8.66
C THR A 41 14.38 20.50 -9.74
N LEU A 42 13.19 20.95 -10.14
CA LEU A 42 12.46 20.39 -11.29
C LEU A 42 13.23 20.70 -12.58
N THR A 43 13.70 19.67 -13.26
CA THR A 43 14.44 19.80 -14.53
C THR A 43 13.61 19.45 -15.75
N ARG A 44 12.60 18.59 -15.59
CA ARG A 44 11.67 18.23 -16.65
C ARG A 44 10.30 17.93 -16.09
N ALA A 45 9.26 18.49 -16.72
CA ALA A 45 7.89 18.06 -16.54
C ALA A 45 7.36 17.53 -17.87
N GLY A 46 7.16 16.21 -17.97
CA GLY A 46 6.59 15.60 -19.17
C GLY A 46 5.17 16.08 -19.44
N SER A 47 4.73 15.88 -20.69
CA SER A 47 3.33 16.06 -21.08
C SER A 47 2.44 15.05 -20.35
N VAL A 48 1.19 15.44 -20.11
CA VAL A 48 0.18 14.49 -19.64
C VAL A 48 -0.12 13.51 -20.76
N HIS A 49 -0.11 12.21 -20.45
CA HIS A 49 -0.53 11.18 -21.39
C HIS A 49 -1.68 10.38 -20.78
N ARG A 50 -2.65 10.03 -21.61
CA ARG A 50 -3.84 9.31 -21.20
C ARG A 50 -3.73 7.86 -21.66
N ARG A 51 -3.97 6.92 -20.75
CA ARG A 51 -4.01 5.48 -21.05
C ARG A 51 -5.37 4.93 -20.65
N ARG A 52 -5.97 4.17 -21.56
CA ARG A 52 -7.16 3.37 -21.24
C ARG A 52 -6.71 2.06 -20.60
N GLN A 53 -7.22 1.80 -19.41
CA GLN A 53 -7.13 0.49 -18.79
C GLN A 53 -8.27 -0.36 -19.35
N LYS A 54 -7.94 -1.53 -19.86
CA LYS A 54 -8.93 -2.50 -20.34
C LYS A 54 -8.43 -3.90 -20.08
N TYR A 55 -8.96 -4.54 -19.04
CA TYR A 55 -8.59 -5.90 -18.65
C TYR A 55 -9.75 -6.58 -17.92
N GLN A 56 -9.66 -7.90 -17.82
CA GLN A 56 -10.58 -8.70 -17.02
C GLN A 56 -9.87 -9.18 -15.76
N LEU A 57 -10.52 -9.04 -14.62
CA LEU A 57 -10.05 -9.62 -13.37
C LEU A 57 -10.53 -11.06 -13.28
N PHE A 58 -9.59 -11.99 -13.10
CA PHE A 58 -9.92 -13.40 -12.88
C PHE A 58 -10.75 -13.58 -11.59
N ALA A 59 -10.43 -12.80 -10.56
CA ALA A 59 -11.19 -12.69 -9.33
C ALA A 59 -11.21 -11.22 -8.88
N GLY A 60 -12.36 -10.74 -8.43
CA GLY A 60 -12.53 -9.36 -7.97
C GLY A 60 -13.99 -8.92 -8.01
N VAL A 61 -14.27 -7.74 -7.43
CA VAL A 61 -15.61 -7.14 -7.38
C VAL A 61 -16.07 -6.59 -8.73
N GLN A 62 -15.13 -6.26 -9.61
CA GLN A 62 -15.39 -5.75 -10.95
C GLN A 62 -14.69 -6.62 -12.00
N PRO A 63 -15.40 -7.55 -12.65
CA PRO A 63 -14.78 -8.52 -13.56
C PRO A 63 -14.24 -7.88 -14.84
N GLU A 64 -14.82 -6.75 -15.28
CA GLU A 64 -14.37 -5.99 -16.43
C GLU A 64 -14.00 -4.56 -16.03
N VAL A 65 -12.73 -4.21 -16.20
CA VAL A 65 -12.22 -2.87 -15.95
C VAL A 65 -12.07 -2.15 -17.28
N ASN A 66 -12.64 -0.95 -17.38
CA ASN A 66 -12.56 -0.14 -18.59
C ASN A 66 -12.71 1.36 -18.29
N HIS A 67 -11.64 2.00 -17.83
CA HIS A 67 -11.65 3.44 -17.59
C HIS A 67 -10.28 4.07 -17.96
N LEU A 68 -10.15 5.39 -17.77
CA LEU A 68 -9.01 6.16 -18.23
C LEU A 68 -8.18 6.66 -17.05
N LEU A 69 -6.86 6.44 -17.14
CA LEU A 69 -5.88 7.07 -16.25
C LEU A 69 -5.09 8.11 -17.04
N ASN A 70 -4.87 9.26 -16.41
CA ASN A 70 -3.92 10.25 -16.88
C ASN A 70 -2.62 10.06 -16.09
N TYR A 71 -1.51 10.11 -16.81
CA TYR A 71 -0.18 9.97 -16.24
C TYR A 71 0.67 11.19 -16.57
N ARG A 72 1.54 11.55 -15.65
CA ARG A 72 2.55 12.59 -15.86
C ARG A 72 3.84 12.20 -15.18
N HIS A 73 4.96 12.49 -15.83
CA HIS A 73 6.27 12.13 -15.35
C HIS A 73 7.09 13.39 -15.07
N LEU A 74 7.64 13.49 -13.86
CA LEU A 74 8.47 14.61 -13.41
C LEU A 74 9.90 14.14 -13.15
N VAL A 75 10.88 14.96 -13.49
CA VAL A 75 12.31 14.69 -13.24
C VAL A 75 12.87 15.82 -12.39
N PHE A 76 13.39 15.47 -11.22
CA PHE A 76 14.08 16.36 -10.32
C PHE A 76 15.56 15.98 -10.26
N ARG A 77 16.40 16.95 -9.88
CA ARG A 77 17.79 16.70 -9.50
C ARG A 77 18.04 17.29 -8.13
N ASN A 78 18.80 16.57 -7.30
CA ASN A 78 19.29 17.09 -6.03
C ASN A 78 20.50 18.02 -6.24
N ALA A 79 21.04 18.56 -5.15
CA ALA A 79 22.20 19.47 -5.17
C ALA A 79 23.46 18.86 -5.83
N ASN A 80 23.61 17.53 -5.79
CA ASN A 80 24.71 16.80 -6.45
C ASN A 80 24.45 16.53 -7.93
N GLY A 81 23.32 16.99 -8.46
CA GLY A 81 22.86 16.69 -9.80
C GLY A 81 22.35 15.26 -9.98
N ALA A 82 22.19 14.45 -8.92
CA ALA A 82 21.65 13.10 -9.04
C ALA A 82 20.15 13.16 -9.36
N PRO A 83 19.65 12.37 -10.33
CA PRO A 83 18.24 12.40 -10.72
C PRO A 83 17.36 11.56 -9.79
N ILE A 84 16.17 12.08 -9.52
CA ILE A 84 15.02 11.31 -9.01
C ILE A 84 13.81 11.63 -9.90
N GLU A 85 13.11 10.60 -10.34
CA GLU A 85 11.93 10.73 -11.17
C GLU A 85 10.68 10.43 -10.33
N MET A 86 9.55 11.02 -10.73
CA MET A 86 8.25 10.79 -10.11
C MET A 86 7.20 10.53 -11.19
N ASP A 87 6.61 9.34 -11.15
CA ASP A 87 5.42 9.04 -11.93
C ASP A 87 4.20 9.49 -11.12
N LEU A 88 3.29 10.23 -11.77
CA LEU A 88 1.98 10.60 -11.25
C LEU A 88 0.92 9.89 -12.06
N ALA A 89 -0.13 9.41 -11.40
CA ALA A 89 -1.34 8.86 -12.01
C ALA A 89 -2.58 9.50 -11.38
N ALA A 90 -3.60 9.75 -12.19
CA ALA A 90 -4.89 10.27 -11.72
C ALA A 90 -6.05 9.79 -12.61
N SER A 91 -7.14 9.40 -11.98
CA SER A 91 -8.42 9.05 -12.60
C SER A 91 -9.57 9.66 -11.78
N ASP A 92 -10.81 9.31 -12.12
CA ASP A 92 -11.97 9.69 -11.32
C ASP A 92 -12.00 8.97 -9.96
N GLU A 93 -11.28 7.84 -9.85
CA GLU A 93 -11.19 6.97 -8.67
C GLU A 93 -10.15 7.46 -7.65
N GLY A 94 -9.29 8.41 -8.02
CA GLY A 94 -8.26 8.95 -7.13
C GLY A 94 -6.95 9.32 -7.81
N VAL A 95 -5.90 9.41 -7.00
CA VAL A 95 -4.55 9.75 -7.46
C VAL A 95 -3.52 8.79 -6.89
N ALA A 96 -2.40 8.64 -7.58
CA ALA A 96 -1.26 7.89 -7.09
C ALA A 96 0.05 8.51 -7.58
N PHE A 97 1.13 8.22 -6.87
CA PHE A 97 2.48 8.57 -7.31
C PHE A 97 3.50 7.52 -6.87
N ARG A 98 4.65 7.49 -7.52
CA ARG A 98 5.82 6.71 -7.09
C ARG A 98 7.11 7.37 -7.50
N TYR A 99 8.17 7.04 -6.78
CA TYR A 99 9.52 7.46 -7.11
C TYR A 99 10.22 6.45 -8.01
N ARG A 100 11.13 6.93 -8.86
CA ARG A 100 12.03 6.09 -9.63
C ARG A 100 13.44 6.67 -9.59
N PHE A 101 14.39 5.77 -9.49
CA PHE A 101 15.80 6.07 -9.65
C PHE A 101 16.26 5.53 -11.00
N PRO A 102 16.50 6.42 -11.99
CA PRO A 102 17.00 6.01 -13.28
C PRO A 102 18.49 5.63 -13.17
N GLY A 103 18.99 4.95 -14.21
CA GLY A 103 20.38 4.54 -14.30
C GLY A 103 20.51 3.07 -14.68
N THR A 104 21.73 2.65 -14.96
CA THR A 104 22.06 1.27 -15.34
C THR A 104 23.07 0.63 -14.39
N ASN A 105 23.47 1.37 -13.34
CA ASN A 105 24.40 0.89 -12.34
C ASN A 105 23.76 -0.22 -11.49
N ARG A 106 24.38 -1.40 -11.51
CA ARG A 106 23.92 -2.56 -10.74
C ARG A 106 24.38 -2.57 -9.28
N THR A 107 25.13 -1.57 -8.83
CA THR A 107 25.41 -1.40 -7.40
C THR A 107 24.10 -1.30 -6.63
N VAL A 108 23.94 -2.17 -5.62
CA VAL A 108 22.80 -2.13 -4.72
C VAL A 108 22.82 -0.81 -3.96
N ARG A 109 21.66 -0.17 -3.89
CA ARG A 109 21.39 1.03 -3.09
C ARG A 109 20.38 0.71 -2.02
N ILE A 110 20.42 1.47 -0.94
CA ILE A 110 19.58 1.28 0.25
C ILE A 110 18.78 2.56 0.47
N ILE A 111 17.46 2.45 0.63
CA ILE A 111 16.63 3.58 1.07
C ILE A 111 16.62 3.59 2.59
N ARG A 112 17.10 4.69 3.17
CA ARG A 112 17.26 4.89 4.62
C ARG A 112 16.04 5.55 5.26
N SER A 113 15.31 6.36 4.51
CA SER A 113 14.09 7.01 4.95
C SER A 113 13.21 7.37 3.77
N GLU A 114 11.91 7.39 4.01
CA GLU A 114 10.88 7.93 3.12
C GLU A 114 10.06 8.97 3.88
N GLN A 115 10.14 10.23 3.44
CA GLN A 115 9.44 11.37 4.06
C GLN A 115 8.00 11.52 3.55
N THR A 116 7.56 10.61 2.68
CA THR A 116 6.21 10.64 2.10
C THR A 116 5.16 10.67 3.20
N GLY A 117 4.30 11.67 3.17
CA GLY A 117 3.18 11.81 4.09
C GLY A 117 1.83 11.99 3.39
N PHE A 118 0.78 11.89 4.20
CA PHE A 118 -0.60 12.11 3.85
C PHE A 118 -1.21 12.99 4.93
N THR A 119 -1.30 14.30 4.67
CA THR A 119 -1.87 15.27 5.60
C THR A 119 -3.39 15.31 5.42
N LEU A 120 -4.11 14.76 6.39
CA LEU A 120 -5.57 14.80 6.47
C LEU A 120 -5.99 16.01 7.33
N PRO A 121 -7.12 16.66 7.04
CA PRO A 121 -7.69 17.64 7.96
C PRO A 121 -7.94 17.02 9.34
N THR A 122 -7.57 17.70 10.42
CA THR A 122 -7.64 17.13 11.80
C THR A 122 -9.05 16.81 12.28
N ASN A 123 -10.08 17.31 11.60
CA ASN A 123 -11.48 16.96 11.83
C ASN A 123 -12.01 15.82 10.92
N ALA A 124 -11.14 15.21 10.10
CA ALA A 124 -11.47 14.00 9.37
C ALA A 124 -11.78 12.86 10.34
N ARG A 125 -12.55 11.88 9.89
CA ARG A 125 -12.85 10.66 10.65
C ARG A 125 -12.21 9.48 9.98
N GLY A 126 -11.44 8.70 10.71
CA GLY A 126 -10.72 7.53 10.23
C GLY A 126 -11.29 6.22 10.77
N TRP A 127 -11.05 5.15 10.01
CA TRP A 127 -11.26 3.75 10.38
C TRP A 127 -9.96 3.02 10.12
N LEU A 128 -9.11 2.93 11.15
CA LEU A 128 -7.74 2.45 11.02
C LEU A 128 -7.49 1.26 11.94
N GLN A 129 -6.61 0.38 11.49
CA GLN A 129 -6.15 -0.77 12.26
C GLN A 129 -4.73 -0.48 12.78
N PRO A 130 -4.43 -0.70 14.07
CA PRO A 130 -3.07 -0.59 14.60
C PRO A 130 -2.13 -1.58 13.91
N PHE A 131 -0.92 -1.13 13.61
CA PHE A 131 0.20 -1.99 13.24
C PHE A 131 1.00 -2.28 14.51
N HIS A 132 1.19 -3.56 14.84
CA HIS A 132 1.74 -3.97 16.12
C HIS A 132 3.24 -4.22 16.10
N ALA A 133 3.88 -4.09 17.26
CA ALA A 133 5.24 -4.53 17.48
C ALA A 133 5.42 -6.03 17.17
N ALA A 134 6.64 -6.42 16.85
CA ALA A 134 7.00 -7.82 16.66
C ALA A 134 6.75 -8.63 17.94
N GLY A 135 6.11 -9.78 17.77
CA GLY A 135 5.76 -10.72 18.83
C GLY A 135 5.61 -12.13 18.26
N PRO A 136 5.20 -13.12 19.07
CA PRO A 136 5.06 -14.50 18.59
C PRO A 136 4.13 -14.66 17.38
N TYR A 137 3.11 -13.80 17.28
CA TYR A 137 2.10 -13.80 16.22
C TYR A 137 1.83 -12.40 15.65
N THR A 138 2.70 -11.42 15.92
CA THR A 138 2.56 -10.04 15.44
C THR A 138 3.86 -9.54 14.82
N PRO A 139 3.82 -8.58 13.88
CA PRO A 139 2.63 -8.06 13.21
C PRO A 139 2.00 -9.09 12.24
N ALA A 140 0.67 -9.22 12.26
CA ALA A 140 -0.07 -10.15 11.40
C ALA A 140 -1.17 -9.50 10.56
N TYR A 141 -1.39 -8.18 10.70
CA TYR A 141 -2.55 -7.49 10.10
C TYR A 141 -3.91 -8.07 10.57
N GLU A 142 -3.98 -8.66 11.76
CA GLU A 142 -5.20 -9.26 12.32
C GLU A 142 -5.71 -8.51 13.56
N ASP A 143 -6.31 -7.33 13.37
CA ASP A 143 -6.99 -6.62 14.45
C ASP A 143 -8.29 -5.94 13.98
N PHE A 144 -9.01 -5.35 14.93
CA PHE A 144 -10.16 -4.52 14.65
C PHE A 144 -9.76 -3.18 14.02
N TYR A 145 -10.70 -2.60 13.29
CA TYR A 145 -10.64 -1.20 12.88
C TYR A 145 -11.25 -0.32 13.96
N PHE A 146 -10.54 0.75 14.32
CA PHE A 146 -10.96 1.73 15.33
C PHE A 146 -11.35 3.04 14.66
N HIS A 147 -12.34 3.73 15.25
CA HIS A 147 -12.64 5.10 14.90
C HIS A 147 -11.54 6.01 15.44
N VAL A 148 -10.91 6.78 14.57
CA VAL A 148 -9.76 7.64 14.90
C VAL A 148 -9.95 9.02 14.30
N ALA A 149 -9.53 10.07 14.99
CA ALA A 149 -9.25 11.36 14.38
C ALA A 149 -7.75 11.43 14.02
N PRO A 150 -7.35 12.23 13.02
CA PRO A 150 -5.95 12.59 12.90
C PRO A 150 -5.45 13.27 14.18
N ASP A 151 -4.19 13.03 14.53
CA ASP A 151 -3.54 13.29 15.82
C ASP A 151 -3.75 12.21 16.91
N ASP A 152 -4.72 11.29 16.74
CA ASP A 152 -4.87 10.17 17.67
C ASP A 152 -3.71 9.16 17.50
N PRO A 153 -3.09 8.68 18.60
CA PRO A 153 -2.13 7.59 18.55
C PRO A 153 -2.84 6.25 18.31
N PRO A 154 -2.15 5.24 17.73
CA PRO A 154 -2.73 3.91 17.62
C PRO A 154 -2.95 3.29 19.00
N PRO A 155 -4.15 2.73 19.28
CA PRO A 155 -4.42 2.08 20.55
C PRO A 155 -3.66 0.77 20.65
N ASP A 156 -3.07 0.53 21.82
CA ASP A 156 -2.66 -0.81 22.23
C ASP A 156 -3.92 -1.69 22.32
N SER A 157 -3.87 -2.82 21.64
CA SER A 157 -5.04 -3.68 21.40
C SER A 157 -4.62 -5.13 21.58
N ARG A 158 -4.41 -5.89 20.50
CA ARG A 158 -3.89 -7.27 20.59
C ARG A 158 -2.43 -7.33 21.04
N ALA A 159 -1.66 -6.30 20.72
CA ALA A 159 -0.26 -6.12 21.08
C ALA A 159 0.07 -4.61 21.12
N PRO A 160 1.25 -4.21 21.65
CA PRO A 160 1.69 -2.83 21.60
C PRO A 160 1.70 -2.30 20.16
N ALA A 161 1.12 -1.13 19.95
CA ALA A 161 1.04 -0.52 18.63
C ALA A 161 2.29 0.32 18.30
N VAL A 162 2.82 0.15 17.09
CA VAL A 162 3.99 0.87 16.57
C VAL A 162 3.69 1.62 15.28
N GLY A 163 2.44 1.60 14.82
CA GLY A 163 1.99 2.32 13.64
C GLY A 163 0.52 2.06 13.31
N TRP A 164 0.14 2.37 12.07
CA TRP A 164 -1.17 2.03 11.49
C TRP A 164 -0.98 1.19 10.22
N ALA A 165 -1.74 0.11 10.12
CA ALA A 165 -1.72 -0.78 8.97
C ALA A 165 -2.39 -0.13 7.75
N PHE A 166 -1.91 -0.49 6.55
CA PHE A 166 -2.69 -0.29 5.34
C PHE A 166 -3.76 -1.39 5.18
N PRO A 167 -4.89 -1.08 4.51
CA PRO A 167 -5.29 0.24 4.04
C PRO A 167 -5.89 1.11 5.18
N ALA A 168 -5.74 2.43 5.08
CA ALA A 168 -6.27 3.39 6.06
C ALA A 168 -7.40 4.22 5.45
N LEU A 169 -8.62 4.07 5.98
CA LEU A 169 -9.83 4.73 5.47
C LEU A 169 -10.14 6.00 6.25
N PHE A 170 -10.52 7.07 5.54
CA PHE A 170 -10.97 8.33 6.11
C PHE A 170 -12.20 8.88 5.41
N HIS A 171 -12.96 9.70 6.13
CA HIS A 171 -13.98 10.58 5.58
C HIS A 171 -13.60 12.04 5.86
N VAL A 172 -13.37 12.79 4.78
CA VAL A 172 -13.04 14.22 4.81
C VAL A 172 -14.31 15.02 4.56
N SER A 173 -14.90 15.52 5.65
CA SER A 173 -16.26 16.08 5.63
C SER A 173 -16.36 17.38 4.80
N GLU A 174 -15.36 18.28 4.84
CA GLU A 174 -15.43 19.51 4.02
C GLU A 174 -15.42 19.23 2.52
N ALA A 175 -14.72 18.17 2.13
CA ALA A 175 -14.64 17.69 0.76
C ALA A 175 -15.79 16.75 0.36
N ALA A 176 -16.63 16.34 1.32
CA ALA A 176 -17.64 15.29 1.14
C ALA A 176 -17.07 14.06 0.39
N THR A 177 -15.89 13.61 0.83
CA THR A 177 -15.09 12.61 0.12
C THR A 177 -14.57 11.56 1.09
N TRP A 178 -14.72 10.30 0.72
CA TRP A 178 -14.06 9.16 1.36
C TRP A 178 -12.69 8.95 0.73
N VAL A 179 -11.71 8.56 1.54
CA VAL A 179 -10.30 8.43 1.14
C VAL A 179 -9.75 7.11 1.66
N LEU A 180 -9.16 6.30 0.79
CA LEU A 180 -8.40 5.11 1.21
C LEU A 180 -6.93 5.32 0.86
N LEU A 181 -6.07 5.33 1.87
CA LEU A 181 -4.62 5.32 1.70
C LEU A 181 -4.15 3.88 1.62
N THR A 182 -3.36 3.56 0.61
CA THR A 182 -2.76 2.22 0.44
C THR A 182 -1.55 2.28 -0.49
N GLU A 183 -0.97 1.13 -0.81
CA GLU A 183 0.07 0.98 -1.81
C GLU A 183 -0.30 -0.04 -2.89
N SER A 184 0.35 0.03 -4.05
CA SER A 184 0.18 -0.96 -5.12
C SER A 184 1.48 -1.20 -5.88
N GLY A 185 1.64 -2.42 -6.40
CA GLY A 185 2.83 -2.82 -7.13
C GLY A 185 4.05 -3.06 -6.23
N THR A 186 3.84 -3.35 -4.95
CA THR A 186 4.91 -3.84 -4.06
C THR A 186 5.37 -5.22 -4.53
N ASP A 187 6.67 -5.36 -4.79
CA ASP A 187 7.31 -6.60 -5.19
C ASP A 187 8.59 -6.82 -4.37
N GLY A 188 9.39 -7.84 -4.73
CA GLY A 188 10.64 -8.15 -4.03
C GLY A 188 11.75 -7.08 -4.10
N SER A 189 11.52 -5.94 -4.75
CA SER A 189 12.47 -4.81 -4.80
C SER A 189 12.24 -3.76 -3.72
N TYR A 190 11.16 -3.84 -2.93
CA TYR A 190 10.87 -2.88 -1.85
C TYR A 190 10.25 -3.59 -0.63
N CYS A 191 10.21 -2.91 0.52
CA CYS A 191 9.52 -3.45 1.70
C CYS A 191 8.02 -3.12 1.65
N ALA A 192 7.20 -3.95 2.28
CA ALA A 192 5.84 -3.57 2.62
C ALA A 192 5.89 -2.43 3.64
N CYS A 193 5.13 -1.37 3.40
CA CYS A 193 5.10 -0.20 4.28
C CYS A 193 3.88 -0.22 5.19
N HIS A 194 3.97 0.49 6.30
CA HIS A 194 2.83 0.88 7.14
C HIS A 194 2.88 2.40 7.36
N LEU A 195 1.93 2.96 8.13
CA LEU A 195 1.96 4.37 8.52
C LEU A 195 2.55 4.53 9.92
N ALA A 196 3.41 5.52 10.11
CA ALA A 196 3.99 5.85 11.42
C ALA A 196 2.89 6.14 12.47
N PRO A 197 3.19 5.89 13.77
CA PRO A 197 2.19 6.03 14.84
C PRO A 197 1.88 7.50 15.14
N ASP A 198 2.88 8.38 14.96
CA ASP A 198 2.70 9.83 15.10
C ASP A 198 2.02 10.40 13.86
N SER A 199 0.82 10.94 14.08
CA SER A 199 0.02 11.63 13.07
C SER A 199 -0.14 13.12 13.35
N ALA A 200 0.71 13.72 14.20
CA ALA A 200 0.62 15.12 14.62
C ALA A 200 0.46 16.10 13.44
N GLY A 201 -0.48 17.04 13.59
CA GLY A 201 -0.93 17.94 12.52
C GLY A 201 -1.70 17.24 11.41
N GLY A 202 -2.24 16.05 11.67
CA GLY A 202 -2.90 15.17 10.71
C GLY A 202 -2.00 14.52 9.67
N VAL A 203 -0.68 14.47 9.88
CA VAL A 203 0.31 13.97 8.90
C VAL A 203 0.65 12.49 9.16
N TYR A 204 0.02 11.59 8.42
CA TYR A 204 0.38 10.17 8.42
C TYR A 204 1.59 9.94 7.50
N ARG A 205 2.70 9.40 8.02
CA ARG A 205 3.94 9.19 7.24
C ARG A 205 4.15 7.72 6.92
N ILE A 206 4.79 7.44 5.79
CA ILE A 206 5.27 6.09 5.49
C ILE A 206 6.32 5.68 6.52
N ALA A 207 6.20 4.44 7.00
CA ALA A 207 7.16 3.76 7.84
C ALA A 207 7.54 2.41 7.23
N PHE A 208 8.82 2.04 7.37
CA PHE A 208 9.33 0.73 6.98
C PHE A 208 9.09 -0.30 8.10
N PRO A 209 9.20 -1.60 7.81
CA PRO A 209 9.22 -2.62 8.84
C PRO A 209 10.29 -2.34 9.90
N LEU A 210 10.05 -2.78 11.13
CA LEU A 210 11.01 -2.72 12.21
C LEU A 210 12.06 -3.83 12.06
N ALA A 211 13.22 -3.64 12.69
CA ALA A 211 14.34 -4.57 12.55
C ALA A 211 14.10 -5.94 13.21
N ASP A 212 13.18 -6.00 14.18
CA ASP A 212 12.77 -7.17 14.93
C ASP A 212 11.57 -7.92 14.30
N GLU A 213 10.98 -7.39 13.22
CA GLU A 213 9.98 -8.08 12.39
C GLU A 213 10.62 -9.21 11.58
N THR A 214 11.01 -10.28 12.28
CA THR A 214 11.69 -11.44 11.72
C THR A 214 11.06 -12.72 12.24
N THR A 215 11.10 -13.79 11.44
CA THR A 215 10.69 -15.11 11.91
C THR A 215 11.57 -15.52 13.10
N PRO A 216 11.00 -16.01 14.21
CA PRO A 216 11.78 -16.46 15.36
C PRO A 216 12.92 -17.41 14.94
N GLY A 217 14.14 -17.10 15.36
CA GLY A 217 15.34 -17.86 14.99
C GLY A 217 15.95 -17.51 13.62
N CYS A 218 15.31 -16.65 12.83
CA CYS A 218 15.88 -16.08 11.61
C CYS A 218 16.44 -14.70 11.88
N THR A 219 17.69 -14.46 11.47
CA THR A 219 18.26 -13.11 11.49
C THR A 219 18.12 -12.50 10.10
N ASN A 220 17.48 -11.34 10.01
CA ASN A 220 17.58 -10.54 8.79
C ASN A 220 19.00 -9.98 8.73
N ARG A 221 19.88 -10.62 7.94
CA ARG A 221 21.29 -10.23 7.72
C ARG A 221 21.47 -8.75 7.35
N PHE A 222 20.42 -8.15 6.84
CA PHE A 222 20.43 -6.97 6.04
C PHE A 222 19.65 -5.82 6.68
N GLY A 223 18.81 -6.09 7.67
CA GLY A 223 17.91 -5.10 8.28
C GLY A 223 16.69 -4.79 7.39
N PRO A 224 15.78 -3.95 7.88
CA PRO A 224 14.48 -3.73 7.25
C PRO A 224 14.53 -2.79 6.03
N ASP A 225 15.60 -2.00 5.91
CA ASP A 225 15.74 -1.02 4.84
C ASP A 225 15.65 -1.67 3.43
N PRO A 226 14.78 -1.15 2.54
CA PRO A 226 14.70 -1.57 1.15
C PRO A 226 16.04 -1.47 0.45
N ARG A 227 16.34 -2.46 -0.39
CA ARG A 227 17.57 -2.48 -1.18
C ARG A 227 17.34 -3.01 -2.58
N TYR A 228 17.88 -2.31 -3.57
CA TYR A 228 17.83 -2.77 -4.95
C TYR A 228 18.88 -2.08 -5.82
N SER A 229 19.17 -2.68 -6.98
CA SER A 229 20.03 -2.08 -8.02
C SER A 229 19.26 -1.07 -8.87
N LEU A 230 19.97 -0.17 -9.57
CA LEU A 230 19.33 0.73 -10.54
C LEU A 230 19.18 0.03 -11.92
N PRO A 231 18.12 0.34 -12.69
CA PRO A 231 17.03 1.26 -12.39
C PRO A 231 16.09 0.68 -11.33
N TRP A 232 15.59 1.53 -10.44
CA TRP A 232 14.72 1.10 -9.34
C TRP A 232 13.43 1.90 -9.36
N THR A 233 12.31 1.19 -9.40
CA THR A 233 10.96 1.78 -9.35
C THR A 233 10.31 1.37 -8.05
N LEU A 234 9.93 2.34 -7.23
CA LEU A 234 9.28 2.07 -5.95
C LEU A 234 7.78 1.77 -6.17
N PRO A 235 7.10 1.15 -5.17
CA PRO A 235 5.66 0.94 -5.22
C PRO A 235 4.89 2.26 -5.35
N TRP A 236 3.66 2.17 -5.85
CA TRP A 236 2.74 3.30 -5.86
C TRP A 236 2.25 3.60 -4.46
N ARG A 237 2.23 4.88 -4.11
CA ARG A 237 1.46 5.45 -3.01
C ARG A 237 0.10 5.84 -3.60
N VAL A 238 -0.96 5.20 -3.13
CA VAL A 238 -2.29 5.25 -3.73
C VAL A 238 -3.27 5.92 -2.78
N ILE A 239 -4.05 6.86 -3.32
CA ILE A 239 -5.06 7.62 -2.61
C ILE A 239 -6.36 7.48 -3.39
N VAL A 240 -7.15 6.48 -3.03
CA VAL A 240 -8.47 6.22 -3.60
C VAL A 240 -9.45 7.26 -3.06
N MET A 241 -10.34 7.79 -3.87
CA MET A 241 -11.27 8.84 -3.49
C MET A 241 -12.69 8.62 -4.03
N GLY A 242 -13.64 8.40 -3.13
CA GLY A 242 -15.05 8.15 -3.44
C GLY A 242 -15.99 9.24 -2.89
N LYS A 243 -17.22 9.34 -3.42
CA LYS A 243 -18.31 10.09 -2.74
C LYS A 243 -18.92 9.27 -1.59
N SER A 244 -18.74 7.95 -1.59
CA SER A 244 -19.23 7.04 -0.56
C SER A 244 -18.20 5.96 -0.21
N ALA A 245 -18.32 5.35 0.98
CA ALA A 245 -17.53 4.16 1.32
C ALA A 245 -17.80 2.99 0.37
N GLY A 246 -19.01 2.90 -0.18
CA GLY A 246 -19.37 1.89 -1.19
C GLY A 246 -18.62 2.08 -2.51
N ASP A 247 -18.31 3.33 -2.89
CA ASP A 247 -17.46 3.57 -4.06
C ASP A 247 -16.06 3.01 -3.81
N ILE A 248 -15.45 3.31 -2.65
CA ILE A 248 -14.12 2.84 -2.27
C ILE A 248 -14.01 1.31 -2.40
N ALA A 249 -15.06 0.58 -2.01
CA ALA A 249 -15.11 -0.88 -2.09
C ALA A 249 -15.17 -1.43 -3.53
N LEU A 250 -15.56 -0.59 -4.50
CA LEU A 250 -15.71 -0.96 -5.91
C LEU A 250 -14.61 -0.39 -6.81
N GLU A 251 -13.87 0.64 -6.36
CA GLU A 251 -12.78 1.24 -7.14
C GLU A 251 -11.67 0.22 -7.45
N THR A 252 -11.02 0.41 -8.59
CA THR A 252 -10.05 -0.54 -9.16
C THR A 252 -8.64 0.03 -9.29
N LEU A 253 -8.42 1.30 -8.92
CA LEU A 253 -7.16 2.05 -9.04
C LEU A 253 -5.90 1.26 -8.61
N MET A 254 -5.98 0.48 -7.54
CA MET A 254 -4.90 -0.39 -7.06
C MET A 254 -4.49 -1.39 -8.14
N THR A 255 -5.47 -2.07 -8.75
CA THR A 255 -5.24 -3.05 -9.82
C THR A 255 -4.82 -2.38 -11.13
N ASP A 256 -5.30 -1.16 -11.42
CA ASP A 256 -4.88 -0.41 -12.62
C ASP A 256 -3.39 -0.03 -12.61
N LEU A 257 -2.85 0.15 -11.40
CA LEU A 257 -1.47 0.54 -11.15
C LEU A 257 -0.54 -0.66 -10.97
N ALA A 258 -1.11 -1.85 -10.71
CA ALA A 258 -0.36 -3.08 -10.53
C ALA A 258 0.24 -3.59 -11.86
N PRO A 259 1.36 -4.33 -11.82
CA PRO A 259 1.86 -5.04 -12.99
C PRO A 259 0.83 -6.06 -13.51
N PRO A 260 0.77 -6.29 -14.83
CA PRO A 260 -0.09 -7.33 -15.39
C PRO A 260 0.32 -8.72 -14.90
N SER A 261 -0.63 -9.66 -14.94
CA SER A 261 -0.39 -11.07 -14.65
C SER A 261 0.80 -11.61 -15.46
N ARG A 262 1.65 -12.40 -14.79
CA ARG A 262 2.73 -13.16 -15.42
C ARG A 262 2.30 -14.56 -15.85
N ILE A 263 1.06 -14.95 -15.55
CA ILE A 263 0.46 -16.23 -15.91
C ILE A 263 -0.44 -16.00 -17.14
N ALA A 264 -0.09 -16.61 -18.27
CA ALA A 264 -0.82 -16.48 -19.52
C ALA A 264 -2.03 -17.43 -19.62
N ASP A 265 -1.86 -18.68 -19.21
CA ASP A 265 -2.95 -19.67 -19.14
C ASP A 265 -3.44 -19.83 -17.71
N THR A 266 -4.67 -19.37 -17.46
CA THR A 266 -5.37 -19.47 -16.18
C THR A 266 -6.46 -20.54 -16.19
N SER A 267 -6.55 -21.36 -17.24
CA SER A 267 -7.64 -22.33 -17.42
C SER A 267 -7.68 -23.42 -16.34
N TRP A 268 -6.53 -23.72 -15.73
CA TRP A 268 -6.37 -24.66 -14.62
C TRP A 268 -6.69 -24.06 -13.25
N ILE A 269 -6.74 -22.73 -13.13
CA ILE A 269 -7.12 -22.05 -11.88
C ILE A 269 -8.65 -22.14 -11.78
N LYS A 270 -9.13 -22.86 -10.77
CA LYS A 270 -10.56 -23.04 -10.51
C LYS A 270 -10.90 -22.46 -9.14
N PRO A 271 -11.69 -21.37 -9.06
CA PRO A 271 -12.22 -20.90 -7.77
C PRO A 271 -13.23 -21.90 -7.22
N GLY A 272 -13.39 -21.92 -5.90
CA GLY A 272 -14.34 -22.80 -5.25
C GLY A 272 -14.40 -22.60 -3.74
N ARG A 273 -15.29 -23.34 -3.09
CA ARG A 273 -15.49 -23.36 -1.65
C ARG A 273 -14.76 -24.56 -1.07
N ALA A 274 -14.27 -24.41 0.15
CA ALA A 274 -13.60 -25.47 0.88
C ALA A 274 -14.36 -25.82 2.15
N SER A 275 -14.47 -27.12 2.47
CA SER A 275 -14.70 -27.55 3.85
C SER A 275 -13.39 -27.39 4.64
N TRP A 276 -13.48 -26.92 5.89
CA TRP A 276 -12.29 -26.56 6.68
C TRP A 276 -12.38 -27.12 8.11
N ALA A 277 -11.63 -28.19 8.35
CA ALA A 277 -11.66 -28.94 9.61
C ALA A 277 -11.04 -28.14 10.76
N TRP A 278 -9.88 -27.51 10.53
CA TRP A 278 -9.12 -26.79 11.54
C TRP A 278 -9.94 -25.69 12.23
N TRP A 279 -10.65 -24.85 11.47
CA TRP A 279 -11.50 -23.81 12.08
C TRP A 279 -12.68 -24.37 12.88
N SER A 280 -13.18 -25.54 12.47
CA SER A 280 -14.33 -26.19 13.12
C SER A 280 -13.92 -26.97 14.37
N HIS A 281 -12.68 -27.46 14.42
CA HIS A 281 -12.10 -28.26 15.50
C HIS A 281 -10.67 -27.83 15.81
N PRO A 282 -10.44 -26.57 16.26
CA PRO A 282 -9.09 -26.02 16.40
C PRO A 282 -8.27 -26.69 17.50
N ASP A 283 -8.94 -27.30 18.49
CA ASP A 283 -8.31 -28.02 19.62
C ASP A 283 -8.34 -29.55 19.43
N GLY A 284 -8.88 -30.04 18.30
CA GLY A 284 -9.03 -31.46 18.00
C GLY A 284 -7.75 -32.06 17.41
N PRO A 285 -7.53 -33.38 17.54
CA PRO A 285 -6.41 -34.03 16.87
C PRO A 285 -6.64 -34.07 15.36
N ASP A 286 -5.60 -33.74 14.59
CA ASP A 286 -5.58 -33.94 13.14
C ASP A 286 -5.54 -35.44 12.82
N THR A 287 -6.71 -35.99 12.53
CA THR A 287 -6.88 -37.42 12.22
C THR A 287 -7.39 -37.59 10.80
N THR A 288 -6.97 -38.68 10.17
CA THR A 288 -7.47 -39.06 8.83
C THR A 288 -8.98 -39.14 8.80
N ASN A 289 -9.61 -39.69 9.84
CA ASN A 289 -11.06 -39.82 9.93
C ASN A 289 -11.76 -38.45 9.91
N LEU A 290 -11.22 -37.46 10.62
CA LEU A 290 -11.79 -36.10 10.62
C LEU A 290 -11.69 -35.47 9.22
N PHE A 291 -10.57 -35.66 8.53
CA PHE A 291 -10.43 -35.16 7.16
C PHE A 291 -11.30 -35.90 6.14
N ASP A 292 -11.52 -37.20 6.33
CA ASP A 292 -12.45 -37.99 5.52
C ASP A 292 -13.88 -37.47 5.71
N GLU A 293 -14.31 -37.20 6.95
CA GLU A 293 -15.62 -36.60 7.24
C GLU A 293 -15.80 -35.22 6.58
N PHE A 294 -14.77 -34.38 6.59
CA PHE A 294 -14.81 -33.07 5.92
C PHE A 294 -14.76 -33.18 4.40
N THR A 295 -14.12 -34.22 3.86
CA THR A 295 -14.14 -34.53 2.42
C THR A 295 -15.53 -35.01 1.99
N ASP A 296 -16.15 -35.90 2.76
CA ASP A 296 -17.52 -36.35 2.54
C ASP A 296 -18.52 -35.19 2.66
N LEU A 297 -18.30 -34.26 3.61
CA LEU A 297 -19.08 -33.03 3.73
C LEU A 297 -18.96 -32.18 2.47
N ALA A 298 -17.75 -31.93 1.98
CA ALA A 298 -17.54 -31.16 0.75
C ALA A 298 -18.25 -31.83 -0.43
N ALA A 299 -18.09 -33.15 -0.60
CA ALA A 299 -18.76 -33.92 -1.65
C ALA A 299 -20.29 -33.82 -1.56
N LYS A 300 -20.86 -33.98 -0.35
CA LYS A 300 -22.30 -33.89 -0.12
C LYS A 300 -22.86 -32.49 -0.36
N MET A 301 -22.11 -31.44 -0.01
CA MET A 301 -22.46 -30.04 -0.26
C MET A 301 -22.18 -29.60 -1.71
N GLY A 302 -21.55 -30.47 -2.51
CA GLY A 302 -21.09 -30.15 -3.85
C GLY A 302 -20.05 -29.03 -3.87
N TRP A 303 -19.22 -28.92 -2.82
CA TRP A 303 -18.09 -27.99 -2.73
C TRP A 303 -16.86 -28.54 -3.44
N GLU A 304 -16.03 -27.63 -3.94
CA GLU A 304 -14.92 -27.96 -4.83
C GLU A 304 -13.70 -28.52 -4.09
N TYR A 305 -13.53 -28.14 -2.82
CA TYR A 305 -12.30 -28.38 -2.07
C TYR A 305 -12.53 -28.83 -0.62
N THR A 306 -11.47 -29.41 -0.05
CA THR A 306 -11.30 -29.63 1.39
C THR A 306 -9.91 -29.11 1.76
N LEU A 307 -9.83 -28.27 2.80
CA LEU A 307 -8.58 -27.69 3.29
C LEU A 307 -8.02 -28.54 4.44
N PHE A 308 -6.81 -29.05 4.21
CA PHE A 308 -5.95 -29.67 5.22
C PHE A 308 -5.00 -28.56 5.71
N ASP A 309 -5.14 -28.17 6.96
CA ASP A 309 -4.43 -27.03 7.55
C ASP A 309 -3.26 -27.51 8.43
N ALA A 310 -2.75 -26.65 9.31
CA ALA A 310 -1.69 -26.97 10.27
C ALA A 310 -2.05 -28.21 11.12
N GLY A 311 -1.19 -29.23 11.05
CA GLY A 311 -1.26 -30.52 11.74
C GLY A 311 -0.02 -31.38 11.50
#